data_AF-A0A2G9S245-F1
#
_entry.id   AF-A0A2G9S245-F1
#
_cell.length_a   1.000
_cell.length_b   1.000
_cell.length_c   1.000
_cell.angle_alpha   90.00
_cell.angle_beta   90.00
_cell.angle_gamma   90.00
#
_symmetry.space_group_name_H-M   'P 1'
#
loop_
_entity.id
_entity.type
_entity.pdbx_description
1 polymer ?
#
loop_
_entity_poly.entity_id
_entity_poly.type
_entity_poly.pdbx_seq_one_letter_code
_entity_poly.pdbx_strand_id
1 'polypeptide(L)'
;VSKSLAEEGVKVALEVGYRHIDCALIYGNEVEVGRAIREKIADGTVKREDVFYTSKLWSTFHTPDQVRTALEKSLKDLQLDYIDLYIIHSPIELKVSSCKQLDGI
;
A
#
# COMPACT_ATOMS: atom_id res chain seq x y z
N VAL A 1 -2.22 -11.58 9.04
CA VAL A 1 -3.08 -10.56 9.66
C VAL A 1 -4.38 -10.52 8.87
N SER A 2 -5.55 -10.54 9.50
CA SER A 2 -6.79 -10.38 8.74
C SER A 2 -6.84 -8.97 8.15
N LYS A 3 -7.48 -8.82 6.99
CA LYS A 3 -7.66 -7.52 6.34
C LYS A 3 -8.29 -6.48 7.29
N SER A 4 -9.29 -6.89 8.06
CA SER A 4 -9.93 -6.06 9.10
C SER A 4 -8.97 -5.59 10.20
N LEU A 5 -8.02 -6.43 10.62
CA LEU A 5 -7.08 -6.07 11.67
C LEU A 5 -6.01 -5.08 11.18
N ALA A 6 -5.68 -5.12 9.88
CA ALA A 6 -4.78 -4.12 9.27
C ALA A 6 -5.41 -2.73 9.27
N GLU A 7 -6.70 -2.64 8.94
CA GLU A 7 -7.43 -1.36 8.98
C GLU A 7 -7.45 -0.77 10.39
N GLU A 8 -7.89 -1.56 11.37
CA GLU A 8 -8.00 -1.11 12.76
C GLU A 8 -6.63 -0.72 13.33
N GLY A 9 -5.59 -1.50 13.03
CA GLY A 9 -4.22 -1.20 13.43
C GLY A 9 -3.73 0.13 12.90
N VAL A 10 -4.04 0.48 11.65
CA VAL A 10 -3.66 1.77 11.06
C VAL A 10 -4.45 2.92 11.69
N LYS A 11 -5.76 2.75 11.96
CA LYS A 11 -6.57 3.77 12.65
C LYS A 11 -5.98 4.10 14.02
N VAL A 12 -5.71 3.08 14.83
CA VAL A 12 -5.10 3.24 16.16
C VAL A 12 -3.72 3.87 16.05
N ALA A 13 -2.89 3.44 15.08
CA ALA A 13 -1.56 4.02 14.88
C ALA A 13 -1.62 5.53 14.62
N LEU A 14 -2.52 5.98 13.74
CA LEU A 14 -2.70 7.40 13.44
C LEU A 14 -3.23 8.19 14.65
N GLU A 15 -4.15 7.62 15.43
CA GLU A 15 -4.68 8.21 16.67
C GLU A 15 -3.61 8.41 17.74
N VAL A 16 -2.71 7.43 17.91
CA VAL A 16 -1.62 7.51 18.90
C VAL A 16 -0.39 8.27 18.40
N GLY A 17 -0.48 8.89 17.22
CA GLY A 17 0.53 9.84 16.73
C GLY A 17 1.50 9.31 15.68
N TYR A 18 1.37 8.06 15.21
CA TYR A 18 2.16 7.60 14.07
C TYR A 18 1.80 8.40 12.82
N ARG A 19 2.82 8.73 12.04
CA ARG A 19 2.70 9.45 10.77
C ARG A 19 3.35 8.73 9.61
N HIS A 20 4.02 7.61 9.86
CA HIS A 20 4.61 6.76 8.81
C HIS A 20 3.91 5.41 8.83
N ILE A 21 3.30 5.05 7.69
CA ILE A 21 2.69 3.74 7.44
C ILE A 21 3.48 3.03 6.34
N ASP A 22 4.03 1.86 6.65
CA ASP A 22 4.70 0.98 5.68
C ASP A 22 3.78 -0.17 5.25
N CYS A 23 3.67 -0.37 3.94
CA CYS A 23 2.84 -1.41 3.35
C CYS A 23 3.50 -1.95 2.06
N ALA A 24 2.85 -2.87 1.36
CA ALA A 24 3.27 -3.36 0.06
C ALA A 24 2.09 -4.01 -0.66
N LEU A 25 2.09 -3.94 -2.00
CA LEU A 25 1.10 -4.60 -2.86
C LEU A 25 0.90 -6.08 -2.48
N ILE A 26 1.99 -6.81 -2.24
CA ILE A 26 1.94 -8.24 -1.91
C ILE A 26 1.31 -8.57 -0.55
N TYR A 27 1.17 -7.59 0.36
CA TYR A 27 0.50 -7.81 1.64
C TYR A 27 -1.02 -7.97 1.47
N GLY A 28 -1.56 -7.55 0.32
CA GLY A 28 -2.96 -7.78 -0.06
C GLY A 28 -3.97 -7.02 0.81
N ASN A 29 -3.53 -5.95 1.47
CA ASN A 29 -4.31 -5.15 2.42
C ASN A 29 -4.28 -3.63 2.13
N GLU A 30 -3.80 -3.21 0.96
CA GLU A 30 -3.73 -1.77 0.60
C GLU A 30 -5.12 -1.11 0.53
N VAL A 31 -6.19 -1.88 0.21
CA VAL A 31 -7.57 -1.38 0.25
C VAL A 31 -7.99 -0.98 1.66
N GLU A 32 -7.69 -1.84 2.63
CA GLU A 32 -8.01 -1.63 4.04
C GLU A 32 -7.17 -0.52 4.67
N VAL A 33 -5.87 -0.47 4.36
CA VAL A 33 -4.98 0.60 4.81
C VAL A 33 -5.39 1.95 4.23
N GLY A 34 -5.73 1.99 2.94
CA GLY A 34 -6.24 3.21 2.29
C GLY A 34 -7.54 3.69 2.94
N ARG A 35 -8.48 2.78 3.23
CA ARG A 35 -9.72 3.12 3.95
C ARG A 35 -9.42 3.75 5.31
N ALA A 36 -8.54 3.14 6.12
CA ALA A 36 -8.16 3.70 7.42
C ALA A 36 -7.58 5.13 7.30
N ILE A 37 -6.66 5.36 6.36
CA ILE A 37 -6.05 6.68 6.14
C ILE A 37 -7.12 7.70 5.73
N ARG A 38 -7.99 7.37 4.77
CA ARG A 38 -9.04 8.29 4.31
C ARG A 38 -10.06 8.61 5.39
N GLU A 39 -10.42 7.65 6.23
CA GLU A 39 -11.31 7.91 7.37
C GLU A 39 -10.67 8.87 8.38
N LYS A 40 -9.37 8.71 8.68
CA LYS A 40 -8.63 9.61 9.57
C LYS A 40 -8.33 10.99 8.97
N ILE A 41 -8.39 11.10 7.65
CA ILE A 41 -8.41 12.40 6.97
C ILE A 41 -9.82 13.02 7.08
N ALA A 42 -10.86 12.23 6.85
CA ALA A 42 -12.25 12.71 6.86
C ALA A 42 -12.72 13.15 8.26
N ASP A 43 -12.26 12.51 9.33
CA ASP A 43 -12.57 12.89 10.71
C ASP A 43 -11.66 14.01 11.26
N GLY A 44 -10.67 14.46 10.48
CA GLY A 44 -9.76 15.54 10.83
C GLY A 44 -8.62 15.15 11.77
N THR A 45 -8.41 13.87 12.06
CA THR A 45 -7.28 13.39 12.89
C THR A 45 -5.92 13.72 12.26
N VAL A 46 -5.81 13.60 10.94
CA VAL A 46 -4.61 13.93 10.15
C VAL A 46 -4.99 14.57 8.82
N LYS A 47 -4.07 15.28 8.18
CA LYS A 47 -4.18 15.65 6.77
C LYS A 47 -3.40 14.65 5.91
N ARG A 48 -3.63 14.66 4.58
CA ARG A 48 -2.87 13.77 3.68
C ARG A 48 -1.38 14.04 3.77
N GLU A 49 -0.97 15.30 3.84
CA GLU A 49 0.43 15.72 3.97
C GLU A 49 1.08 15.36 5.32
N ASP A 50 0.28 15.00 6.34
CA ASP A 50 0.81 14.53 7.62
C ASP A 50 1.18 13.04 7.57
N VAL A 51 0.69 12.29 6.58
CA VAL A 51 0.91 10.83 6.47
C VAL A 51 1.99 10.53 5.43
N PHE A 52 3.08 9.94 5.87
CA PHE A 52 4.08 9.34 5.00
C PHE A 52 3.73 7.88 4.73
N TYR A 53 3.24 7.59 3.51
CA TYR A 53 2.87 6.24 3.11
C TYR A 53 3.95 5.61 2.21
N THR A 54 4.38 4.40 2.56
CA THR A 54 5.35 3.61 1.77
C THR A 54 4.67 2.39 1.16
N SER A 55 4.89 2.16 -0.13
CA SER A 55 4.58 0.88 -0.80
C SER A 55 5.79 0.35 -1.57
N LYS A 56 5.69 -0.89 -2.04
CA LYS A 56 6.82 -1.64 -2.59
C LYS A 56 6.43 -2.35 -3.89
N LEU A 57 7.27 -2.17 -4.90
CA LEU A 57 7.20 -2.90 -6.16
C LEU A 57 7.50 -4.38 -5.92
N TRP A 58 6.54 -5.25 -6.22
CA TRP A 58 6.71 -6.69 -6.07
C TRP A 58 7.52 -7.30 -7.22
N SER A 59 8.25 -8.36 -6.91
CA SER A 59 9.21 -9.04 -7.80
C SER A 59 8.67 -9.51 -9.15
N THR A 60 7.36 -9.66 -9.33
CA THR A 60 6.75 -10.03 -10.61
C THR A 60 6.52 -8.85 -11.55
N PHE A 61 6.77 -7.62 -11.11
CA PHE A 61 6.56 -6.37 -11.87
C PHE A 61 7.89 -5.61 -12.12
N HIS A 62 9.04 -6.30 -12.07
CA HIS A 62 10.34 -5.66 -12.29
C HIS A 62 10.62 -5.26 -13.74
N THR A 63 9.87 -5.80 -14.71
CA THR A 63 10.06 -5.34 -16.09
C THR A 63 9.68 -3.85 -16.18
N PRO A 64 10.46 -3.02 -16.89
CA PRO A 64 10.29 -1.56 -16.84
C PRO A 64 8.88 -1.05 -17.17
N ASP A 65 8.18 -1.73 -18.07
CA ASP A 65 6.81 -1.45 -18.48
C ASP A 65 5.77 -1.78 -17.38
N GLN A 66 6.07 -2.69 -16.48
CA GLN A 66 5.18 -3.17 -15.42
C GLN A 66 5.28 -2.36 -14.12
N VAL A 67 6.37 -1.61 -13.92
CA VAL A 67 6.59 -0.80 -12.72
C VAL A 67 5.44 0.18 -12.49
N ARG A 68 5.04 0.90 -13.55
CA ARG A 68 3.95 1.88 -13.47
C ARG A 68 2.60 1.21 -13.25
N THR A 69 2.36 0.07 -13.89
CA THR A 69 1.14 -0.73 -13.70
C THR A 69 0.96 -1.12 -12.23
N ALA A 70 2.02 -1.59 -11.57
CA ALA A 70 1.99 -1.95 -10.16
C ALA A 70 1.72 -0.75 -9.25
N LEU A 71 2.38 0.39 -9.51
CA LEU A 71 2.15 1.63 -8.77
C LEU A 71 0.70 2.13 -8.91
N GLU A 72 0.18 2.19 -10.13
CA GLU A 72 -1.19 2.63 -10.40
C GLU A 72 -2.23 1.72 -9.75
N LYS A 73 -1.94 0.42 -9.68
CA LYS A 73 -2.76 -0.51 -8.89
C LYS A 73 -2.77 -0.17 -7.41
N SER A 74 -1.61 0.04 -6.79
CA SER A 74 -1.54 0.41 -5.37
C SER A 74 -2.28 1.73 -5.11
N LEU A 75 -2.09 2.76 -5.95
CA LEU A 75 -2.82 4.03 -5.86
C LEU A 75 -4.35 3.83 -5.95
N LYS A 76 -4.82 2.98 -6.87
CA LYS A 76 -6.23 2.64 -7.03
C LYS A 76 -6.80 1.95 -5.79
N ASP A 77 -6.10 0.95 -5.26
CA ASP A 77 -6.54 0.22 -4.07
C ASP A 77 -6.57 1.15 -2.83
N LEU A 78 -5.55 2.01 -2.70
CA LEU A 78 -5.44 3.01 -1.65
C LEU A 78 -6.41 4.18 -1.80
N GLN A 79 -6.92 4.43 -3.00
CA GLN A 79 -7.64 5.67 -3.39
C GLN A 79 -6.89 6.94 -2.92
N LEU A 80 -5.59 7.00 -3.23
CA LEU A 80 -4.73 8.16 -2.98
C LEU A 80 -4.15 8.64 -4.31
N ASP A 81 -3.83 9.93 -4.38
CA ASP A 81 -3.25 10.52 -5.60
C ASP A 81 -1.75 10.24 -5.75
N TYR A 82 -1.06 10.01 -4.62
CA TYR A 82 0.38 9.74 -4.59
C TYR A 82 0.80 8.88 -3.38
N ILE A 83 1.98 8.26 -3.51
CA ILE A 83 2.69 7.51 -2.48
C ILE A 83 3.98 8.28 -2.15
N ASP A 84 4.27 8.48 -0.87
CA ASP A 84 5.42 9.27 -0.41
C ASP A 84 6.77 8.58 -0.70
N LEU A 85 6.78 7.24 -0.63
CA LEU A 85 7.95 6.43 -0.96
C LEU A 85 7.55 5.13 -1.67
N TYR A 86 8.14 4.89 -2.84
CA TYR A 86 7.98 3.65 -3.60
C TYR A 86 9.33 3.00 -3.85
N ILE A 87 9.49 1.76 -3.40
CA ILE A 87 10.78 1.05 -3.42
C ILE A 87 10.67 -0.35 -4.03
N ILE A 88 11.78 -0.90 -4.50
CA ILE A 88 11.87 -2.30 -4.90
C ILE A 88 11.81 -3.17 -3.64
N HIS A 89 10.84 -4.10 -3.55
CA HIS A 89 10.64 -4.92 -2.35
C HIS A 89 11.78 -5.92 -2.13
N SER A 90 12.30 -6.48 -3.22
CA SER A 90 13.41 -7.44 -3.22
C SER A 90 14.19 -7.28 -4.52
N PRO A 91 15.53 -7.41 -4.56
CA PRO A 91 16.32 -7.27 -5.78
C PRO A 91 16.22 -8.47 -6.74
N ILE A 92 15.31 -9.42 -6.49
CA ILE A 92 15.13 -10.65 -7.27
C ILE A 92 13.88 -10.52 -8.13
N GLU A 93 14.01 -10.73 -9.44
CA GLU A 93 12.87 -10.81 -10.36
C GLU A 93 12.26 -12.22 -10.36
N LEU A 94 10.93 -12.28 -10.35
CA LEU A 94 10.16 -13.53 -10.39
C LEU A 94 9.24 -13.55 -11.60
N LYS A 95 9.05 -14.73 -12.20
CA LYS A 95 8.03 -14.91 -13.24
C LYS A 95 6.63 -14.90 -12.63
N VAL A 96 5.64 -14.31 -13.30
CA VAL A 96 4.23 -14.27 -12.84
C VAL A 96 3.71 -15.66 -12.45
N SER A 97 4.05 -16.70 -13.23
CA SER A 97 3.68 -18.11 -12.96
C SER A 97 4.16 -18.66 -11.62
N SER A 98 5.10 -17.98 -10.94
CA SER A 98 5.60 -18.37 -9.62
C SER A 98 4.81 -17.75 -8.46
N CYS A 99 3.86 -16.84 -8.72
CA CYS A 99 3.09 -16.14 -7.70
C CYS A 99 1.59 -16.39 -7.84
N LYS A 100 1.06 -17.38 -7.09
CA LYS A 100 -0.38 -17.70 -7.05
C LYS A 100 -1.25 -16.61 -6.40
N GLN A 101 -0.63 -15.64 -5.73
CA GLN A 101 -1.32 -14.66 -4.89
C GLN A 101 -1.78 -13.42 -5.66
N LEU A 102 -1.41 -13.32 -6.94
CA LEU A 102 -1.74 -12.22 -7.84
C LEU A 102 -2.63 -12.68 -9.02
N ASP A 103 -3.17 -13.90 -8.98
CA ASP A 103 -4.11 -14.39 -10.00
C ASP A 103 -5.34 -13.45 -10.02
N GLY A 104 -5.50 -12.67 -11.09
CA GLY A 104 -6.57 -11.69 -11.25
C GLY A 104 -6.16 -10.22 -11.07
N ILE A 105 -4.86 -9.92 -11.01
CA ILE A 105 -4.28 -8.59 -11.21
C ILE A 105 -3.88 -8.41 -12.66
#